data_AF-A0A0A8JJQ1-F1
#
_entry.id   AF-A0A0A8JJQ1-F1
#
_cell.length_a   1.000
_cell.length_b   1.000
_cell.length_c   1.000
_cell.angle_alpha   90.00
_cell.angle_beta   90.00
_cell.angle_gamma   90.00
#
_symmetry.space_group_name_H-M   'P 1'
#
loop_
_entity.id
_entity.type
_entity.pdbx_description
1 polymer ?
#
loop_
_entity_poly.entity_id
_entity_poly.type
_entity_poly.pdbx_seq_one_letter_code
_entity_poly.pdbx_strand_id
1 'polypeptide(L)'
;MKKLLTTVMLSLTLVVSPTFAQAASFSDVPRSHWAFEAIHEISAQGLINGYPDGTYRLNEPVTRAQAAKIVALAIGATPSTNFKPRFQDVSPVHGSYDYIRALTERGIFNDADKFRPNDPLTRGQMAKILTLGYEITVDDNDFIRFRDVTKQSQYYGYITTIAELGITTTPPGGTFKPNDQLSRAHMAAFIQRAMEFDAKREKGLIHYDQAQKLYIETSKPITQPPVAQPADNATKTIGLVNEQRAKQGLKALTHDPALSKIAQAKAEDMAKNNYFSHTSPTYGSVEDMLNRFNYKWTAYGENIAMGYTSPADVVDGWMNSTGHRANILDAKFTHIGSGYATNAQGTTYWVHQFSKK
;
A
#
# COMPACT_ATOMS: atom_id res chain seq x y z
N MET A 1 33.81 -74.42 25.47
CA MET A 1 32.64 -74.06 24.63
C MET A 1 31.80 -73.03 25.37
N LYS A 2 31.91 -71.73 25.04
CA LYS A 2 30.88 -70.72 25.39
C LYS A 2 30.81 -69.73 24.21
N LYS A 3 29.73 -69.81 23.43
CA LYS A 3 29.41 -68.89 22.33
C LYS A 3 28.78 -67.64 22.95
N LEU A 4 29.30 -66.45 22.67
CA LEU A 4 28.64 -65.19 22.98
C LEU A 4 27.59 -64.91 21.89
N LEU A 5 26.33 -64.79 22.30
CA LEU A 5 25.23 -64.32 21.46
C LEU A 5 25.24 -62.78 21.43
N THR A 6 25.39 -62.20 20.25
CA THR A 6 25.23 -60.76 20.02
C THR A 6 23.77 -60.50 19.65
N THR A 7 23.00 -59.93 20.57
CA THR A 7 21.62 -59.51 20.32
C THR A 7 21.63 -58.19 19.54
N VAL A 8 21.15 -58.22 18.29
CA VAL A 8 20.92 -57.02 17.47
C VAL A 8 19.54 -56.46 17.87
N MET A 9 19.54 -55.28 18.48
CA MET A 9 18.33 -54.53 18.82
C MET A 9 17.91 -53.74 17.57
N LEU A 10 16.80 -54.15 16.94
CA LEU A 10 16.24 -53.46 15.78
C LEU A 10 15.38 -52.28 16.28
N SER A 11 15.92 -51.07 16.19
CA SER A 11 15.20 -49.84 16.52
C SER A 11 14.21 -49.50 15.40
N LEU A 12 12.92 -49.68 15.69
CA LEU A 12 11.83 -49.28 14.81
C LEU A 12 11.60 -47.77 14.97
N THR A 13 12.14 -46.97 14.05
CA THR A 13 11.89 -45.52 13.99
C THR A 13 10.48 -45.27 13.44
N LEU A 14 9.58 -44.77 14.31
CA LEU A 14 8.28 -44.25 13.88
C LEU A 14 8.51 -42.97 13.06
N VAL A 15 8.35 -43.05 11.74
CA VAL A 15 8.30 -41.85 10.89
C VAL A 15 6.92 -41.23 11.06
N VAL A 16 6.81 -40.27 11.98
CA VAL A 16 5.64 -39.39 12.07
C VAL A 16 5.72 -38.45 10.87
N SER A 17 4.94 -38.74 9.83
CA SER A 17 4.78 -37.80 8.73
C SER A 17 4.06 -36.56 9.25
N PRO A 18 4.55 -35.33 8.99
CA PRO A 18 3.84 -34.13 9.39
C PRO A 18 2.49 -34.13 8.67
N THR A 19 1.40 -34.14 9.44
CA THR A 19 0.08 -33.83 8.90
C THR A 19 0.09 -32.35 8.53
N PHE A 20 0.19 -32.04 7.25
CA PHE A 20 -0.08 -30.69 6.78
C PHE A 20 -1.56 -30.40 7.07
N ALA A 21 -1.82 -29.46 7.97
CA ALA A 21 -3.17 -28.96 8.20
C ALA A 21 -3.72 -28.49 6.85
N GLN A 22 -4.83 -29.09 6.42
CA GLN A 22 -5.52 -28.66 5.22
C GLN A 22 -5.91 -27.19 5.41
N ALA A 23 -5.43 -26.31 4.53
CA ALA A 23 -5.82 -24.89 4.57
C ALA A 23 -7.35 -24.82 4.63
N ALA A 24 -7.87 -24.20 5.69
CA ALA A 24 -9.31 -24.15 5.92
C ALA A 24 -9.97 -23.39 4.77
N SER A 25 -10.68 -24.11 3.90
CA SER A 25 -11.56 -23.51 2.90
C SER A 25 -12.86 -23.11 3.59
N PHE A 26 -13.19 -21.82 3.56
CA PHE A 26 -14.42 -21.32 4.17
C PHE A 26 -15.56 -21.30 3.15
N SER A 27 -16.74 -21.74 3.56
CA SER A 27 -17.92 -21.86 2.69
C SER A 27 -18.42 -20.52 2.13
N ASP A 28 -18.17 -19.42 2.83
CA ASP A 28 -18.59 -18.07 2.49
C ASP A 28 -17.49 -17.21 1.86
N VAL A 29 -16.31 -17.79 1.54
CA VAL A 29 -15.19 -17.06 0.93
C VAL A 29 -14.93 -17.59 -0.48
N PRO A 30 -15.59 -17.04 -1.52
CA PRO A 30 -15.38 -17.49 -2.89
C PRO A 30 -13.98 -17.13 -3.39
N ARG A 31 -13.40 -17.95 -4.29
CA ARG A 31 -12.08 -17.70 -4.92
C ARG A 31 -11.96 -16.35 -5.62
N SER A 32 -13.08 -15.80 -6.09
CA SER A 32 -13.15 -14.49 -6.73
C SER A 32 -13.19 -13.32 -5.73
N HIS A 33 -13.27 -13.59 -4.43
CA HIS A 33 -13.30 -12.53 -3.42
C HIS A 33 -11.93 -11.84 -3.34
N TRP A 34 -11.91 -10.51 -3.29
CA TRP A 34 -10.69 -9.70 -3.29
C TRP A 34 -9.73 -10.02 -2.12
N ALA A 35 -10.27 -10.52 -1.00
CA ALA A 35 -9.50 -10.92 0.19
C ALA A 35 -9.21 -12.44 0.25
N PHE A 36 -9.52 -13.21 -0.80
CA PHE A 36 -9.43 -14.67 -0.77
C PHE A 36 -8.05 -15.17 -0.35
N GLU A 37 -7.00 -14.67 -1.01
CA GLU A 37 -5.60 -15.05 -0.73
C GLU A 37 -5.20 -14.64 0.69
N ALA A 38 -5.46 -13.39 1.07
CA ALA A 38 -5.16 -12.88 2.41
C ALA A 38 -5.79 -13.74 3.50
N ILE A 39 -7.09 -14.06 3.36
CA ILE A 39 -7.84 -14.87 4.31
C ILE A 39 -7.23 -16.27 4.43
N HIS A 40 -6.93 -16.92 3.30
CA HIS A 40 -6.35 -18.26 3.31
C HIS A 40 -4.96 -18.26 3.93
N GLU A 41 -4.12 -17.29 3.59
CA GLU A 41 -2.76 -17.20 4.10
C GLU A 41 -2.74 -17.02 5.62
N ILE A 42 -3.42 -16.00 6.14
CA ILE A 42 -3.37 -15.72 7.59
C ILE A 42 -4.11 -16.80 8.42
N SER A 43 -5.06 -17.51 7.81
CA SER A 43 -5.72 -18.66 8.44
C SER A 43 -4.82 -19.90 8.46
N ALA A 44 -4.08 -20.16 7.37
CA ALA A 44 -3.09 -21.24 7.32
C ALA A 44 -1.96 -21.04 8.34
N GLN A 45 -1.64 -19.79 8.67
CA GLN A 45 -0.69 -19.42 9.73
C GLN A 45 -1.32 -19.44 11.15
N GLY A 46 -2.61 -19.74 11.28
CA GLY A 46 -3.30 -19.80 12.57
C GLY A 46 -3.53 -18.44 13.25
N LEU A 47 -3.35 -17.33 12.52
CA LEU A 47 -3.54 -15.98 13.06
C LEU A 47 -5.00 -15.64 13.28
N ILE A 48 -5.87 -16.15 12.40
CA ILE A 48 -7.31 -16.06 12.51
C ILE A 48 -7.95 -17.39 12.12
N ASN A 49 -9.02 -17.76 12.81
CA ASN A 49 -9.81 -18.95 12.47
C ASN A 49 -11.19 -18.56 11.97
N GLY A 50 -11.80 -19.45 11.19
CA GLY A 50 -13.24 -19.44 10.93
C GLY A 50 -14.03 -19.96 12.13
N TYR A 51 -15.32 -20.13 11.91
CA TYR A 51 -16.29 -20.57 12.89
C TYR A 51 -16.56 -22.08 12.76
N PRO A 52 -17.09 -22.74 13.81
CA PRO A 52 -17.39 -24.17 13.78
C PRO A 52 -18.37 -24.61 12.68
N ASP A 53 -19.16 -23.66 12.16
CA ASP A 53 -20.09 -23.85 11.04
C ASP A 53 -19.40 -23.85 9.66
N GLY A 54 -18.07 -23.72 9.61
CA GLY A 54 -17.30 -23.68 8.36
C GLY A 54 -17.33 -22.33 7.64
N THR A 55 -17.81 -21.28 8.28
CA THR A 55 -17.80 -19.90 7.74
C THR A 55 -16.61 -19.09 8.25
N TYR A 56 -16.19 -18.09 7.48
CA TYR A 56 -15.23 -17.07 7.89
C TYR A 56 -15.91 -15.83 8.45
N ARG A 57 -17.12 -15.51 7.99
CA ARG A 57 -17.91 -14.30 8.28
C ARG A 57 -17.19 -13.00 7.86
N LEU A 58 -16.85 -12.92 6.58
CA LEU A 58 -15.93 -11.91 6.02
C LEU A 58 -16.34 -10.45 6.23
N ASN A 59 -17.64 -10.17 6.34
CA ASN A 59 -18.18 -8.81 6.54
C ASN A 59 -18.39 -8.44 8.01
N GLU A 60 -18.30 -9.40 8.93
CA GLU A 60 -18.52 -9.12 10.35
C GLU A 60 -17.39 -8.25 10.91
N PRO A 61 -17.69 -7.32 11.82
CA PRO A 61 -16.68 -6.53 12.51
C PRO A 61 -15.72 -7.39 13.32
N VAL A 62 -14.45 -6.99 13.37
CA VAL A 62 -13.46 -7.57 14.28
C VAL A 62 -13.52 -6.84 15.61
N THR A 63 -13.65 -7.58 16.71
CA THR A 63 -13.59 -7.02 18.06
C THR A 63 -12.16 -6.62 18.44
N ARG A 64 -12.01 -5.70 19.38
CA ARG A 64 -10.69 -5.29 19.91
C ARG A 64 -9.87 -6.46 20.45
N ALA A 65 -10.50 -7.42 21.14
CA ALA A 65 -9.81 -8.60 21.65
C ALA A 65 -9.37 -9.60 20.56
N GLN A 66 -10.16 -9.75 19.49
CA GLN A 66 -9.76 -10.54 18.33
C GLN A 66 -8.59 -9.88 17.60
N ALA A 67 -8.66 -8.55 17.40
CA ALA A 67 -7.57 -7.82 16.77
C ALA A 67 -6.26 -7.91 17.56
N ALA A 68 -6.33 -7.77 18.89
CA ALA A 68 -5.18 -7.94 19.77
C ALA A 68 -4.54 -9.33 19.61
N LYS A 69 -5.36 -10.39 19.57
CA LYS A 69 -4.87 -11.76 19.35
C LYS A 69 -4.18 -11.91 17.98
N ILE A 70 -4.83 -11.45 16.91
CA ILE A 70 -4.30 -11.58 15.54
C ILE A 70 -2.95 -10.87 15.44
N VAL A 71 -2.86 -9.62 15.90
CA VAL A 71 -1.63 -8.81 15.79
C VAL A 71 -0.53 -9.39 16.68
N ALA A 72 -0.83 -9.78 17.92
CA ALA A 72 0.16 -10.38 18.81
C ALA A 72 0.76 -11.66 18.23
N LEU A 73 -0.07 -12.53 17.63
CA LEU A 73 0.42 -13.73 16.93
C LEU A 73 1.29 -13.36 15.72
N ALA A 74 0.84 -12.39 14.91
CA ALA A 74 1.53 -12.00 13.69
C ALA A 74 2.93 -11.41 13.94
N ILE A 75 3.13 -10.71 15.06
CA ILE A 75 4.41 -10.10 15.44
C ILE A 75 5.19 -10.92 16.49
N GLY A 76 4.72 -12.13 16.82
CA GLY A 76 5.33 -12.98 17.84
C GLY A 76 5.39 -12.35 19.24
N ALA A 77 4.42 -11.51 19.60
CA ALA A 77 4.38 -10.85 20.91
C ALA A 77 3.95 -11.80 22.01
N THR A 78 4.81 -11.98 22.99
CA THR A 78 4.52 -12.65 24.27
C THR A 78 4.71 -11.66 25.42
N PRO A 79 3.85 -11.71 26.45
CA PRO A 79 3.99 -10.81 27.60
C PRO A 79 5.10 -11.31 28.52
N SER A 80 5.73 -10.39 29.26
CA SER A 80 6.58 -10.77 30.38
C SER A 80 5.77 -11.42 31.51
N THR A 81 6.47 -12.12 32.41
CA THR A 81 5.81 -12.75 33.57
C THR A 81 5.30 -11.74 34.59
N ASN A 82 5.88 -10.53 34.62
CA ASN A 82 5.67 -9.58 35.71
C ASN A 82 4.69 -8.45 35.35
N PHE A 83 4.49 -8.17 34.06
CA PHE A 83 3.55 -7.14 33.64
C PHE A 83 2.11 -7.58 33.86
N LYS A 84 1.32 -6.72 34.52
CA LYS A 84 -0.12 -6.88 34.74
C LYS A 84 -0.82 -5.62 34.26
N PRO A 85 -1.71 -5.70 33.25
CA PRO A 85 -2.44 -4.54 32.78
C PRO A 85 -3.51 -4.14 33.80
N ARG A 86 -3.92 -2.87 33.79
CA ARG A 86 -4.91 -2.29 34.73
C ARG A 86 -6.36 -2.56 34.34
N PHE A 87 -6.60 -3.29 33.25
CA PHE A 87 -7.94 -3.57 32.75
C PHE A 87 -8.77 -4.36 33.77
N GLN A 88 -9.92 -3.81 34.15
CA GLN A 88 -10.89 -4.44 35.05
C GLN A 88 -11.88 -5.34 34.29
N ASP A 89 -12.00 -5.16 32.98
CA ASP A 89 -12.96 -5.83 32.10
C ASP A 89 -12.36 -6.95 31.24
N VAL A 90 -11.12 -7.35 31.53
CA VAL A 90 -10.45 -8.50 30.90
C VAL A 90 -9.89 -9.42 31.98
N SER A 91 -10.57 -10.52 32.25
CA SER A 91 -10.13 -11.52 33.23
C SER A 91 -8.90 -12.30 32.74
N PRO A 92 -7.97 -12.73 33.62
CA PRO A 92 -6.84 -13.60 33.25
C PRO A 92 -7.22 -14.91 32.55
N VAL A 93 -8.45 -15.42 32.75
CA VAL A 93 -8.95 -16.62 32.05
C VAL A 93 -9.55 -16.32 30.67
N HIS A 94 -9.66 -15.04 30.29
CA HIS A 94 -10.16 -14.64 28.98
C HIS A 94 -9.20 -15.11 27.88
N GLY A 95 -9.71 -15.74 26.82
CA GLY A 95 -8.87 -16.34 25.78
C GLY A 95 -7.96 -15.38 25.00
N SER A 96 -8.19 -14.06 25.12
CA SER A 96 -7.30 -13.03 24.57
C SER A 96 -6.41 -12.31 25.60
N TYR A 97 -6.46 -12.69 26.89
CA TYR A 97 -5.82 -11.94 27.97
C TYR A 97 -4.31 -11.75 27.72
N ASP A 98 -3.57 -12.82 27.42
CA ASP A 98 -2.12 -12.73 27.24
C ASP A 98 -1.71 -11.92 26.01
N TYR A 99 -2.50 -11.96 24.93
CA TYR A 99 -2.24 -11.14 23.74
C TYR A 99 -2.51 -9.66 24.01
N ILE A 100 -3.61 -9.34 24.69
CA ILE A 100 -3.93 -7.98 25.13
C ILE A 100 -2.82 -7.45 26.03
N ARG A 101 -2.37 -8.29 26.99
CA ARG A 101 -1.28 -7.99 27.91
C ARG A 101 0.03 -7.70 27.18
N ALA A 102 0.44 -8.56 26.25
CA ALA A 102 1.67 -8.39 25.48
C ALA A 102 1.70 -7.09 24.68
N LEU A 103 0.60 -6.77 24.00
CA LEU A 103 0.50 -5.55 23.20
C LEU A 103 0.38 -4.29 24.08
N THR A 104 -0.20 -4.40 25.28
CA THR A 104 -0.24 -3.29 26.25
C THR A 104 1.14 -3.02 26.84
N GLU A 105 1.90 -4.08 27.16
CA GLU A 105 3.28 -3.96 27.64
C GLU A 105 4.19 -3.27 26.62
N ARG A 106 3.97 -3.53 25.33
CA ARG A 106 4.66 -2.86 24.21
C ARG A 106 4.15 -1.45 23.91
N GLY A 107 3.16 -0.94 24.66
CA GLY A 107 2.57 0.40 24.45
C GLY A 107 1.67 0.52 23.21
N ILE A 108 1.34 -0.59 22.55
CA ILE A 108 0.45 -0.62 21.37
C ILE A 108 -0.99 -0.33 21.80
N PHE A 109 -1.40 -0.91 22.92
CA PHE A 109 -2.61 -0.51 23.63
C PHE A 109 -2.27 0.34 24.85
N ASN A 110 -3.10 1.35 25.11
CA ASN A 110 -2.98 2.14 26.32
C ASN A 110 -3.41 1.31 27.53
N ASP A 111 -2.60 1.29 28.57
CA ASP A 111 -2.93 0.69 29.84
C ASP A 111 -3.94 1.59 30.56
N ALA A 112 -5.19 1.16 30.68
CA ALA A 112 -6.31 1.94 31.21
C ALA A 112 -7.23 1.06 32.07
N ASP A 113 -8.24 1.65 32.71
CA ASP A 113 -9.17 0.89 33.57
C ASP A 113 -10.02 -0.13 32.79
N LYS A 114 -10.31 0.14 31.51
CA LYS A 114 -11.12 -0.73 30.65
C LYS A 114 -10.50 -0.90 29.27
N PHE A 115 -10.38 -2.13 28.82
CA PHE A 115 -9.93 -2.47 27.47
C PHE A 115 -11.07 -2.46 26.45
N ARG A 116 -12.29 -2.81 26.88
CA ARG A 116 -13.49 -3.03 26.06
C ARG A 116 -13.28 -4.13 25.01
N PRO A 117 -13.12 -5.39 25.43
CA PRO A 117 -12.71 -6.49 24.53
C PRO A 117 -13.70 -6.78 23.40
N ASN A 118 -15.00 -6.53 23.62
CA ASN A 118 -16.07 -6.87 22.69
C ASN A 118 -16.45 -5.71 21.75
N ASP A 119 -15.94 -4.50 21.98
CA ASP A 119 -16.21 -3.38 21.08
C ASP A 119 -15.55 -3.63 19.72
N PRO A 120 -16.20 -3.26 18.60
CA PRO A 120 -15.57 -3.28 17.28
C PRO A 120 -14.32 -2.41 17.21
N LEU A 121 -13.30 -2.88 16.48
CA LEU A 121 -12.12 -2.09 16.16
C LEU A 121 -12.40 -1.15 14.98
N THR A 122 -11.95 0.10 15.04
CA THR A 122 -12.03 1.02 13.90
C THR A 122 -10.83 0.92 12.97
N ARG A 123 -10.99 1.38 11.72
CA ARG A 123 -9.90 1.42 10.73
C ARG A 123 -8.71 2.28 11.18
N GLY A 124 -8.95 3.43 11.82
CA GLY A 124 -7.89 4.28 12.37
C GLY A 124 -7.14 3.63 13.54
N GLN A 125 -7.86 2.91 14.41
CA GLN A 125 -7.24 2.12 15.47
C GLN A 125 -6.36 1.01 14.91
N MET A 126 -6.82 0.30 13.87
CA MET A 126 -6.03 -0.72 13.18
C MET A 126 -4.74 -0.13 12.61
N ALA A 127 -4.81 1.03 11.94
CA ALA A 127 -3.62 1.68 11.38
C ALA A 127 -2.56 1.96 12.45
N LYS A 128 -2.99 2.49 13.61
CA LYS A 128 -2.11 2.70 14.77
C LYS A 128 -1.55 1.39 15.33
N ILE A 129 -2.37 0.34 15.42
CA ILE A 129 -1.93 -0.94 15.98
C ILE A 129 -0.87 -1.60 15.09
N LEU A 130 -1.03 -1.59 13.76
CA LEU A 130 -0.06 -2.20 12.85
C LEU A 130 1.26 -1.43 12.81
N THR A 131 1.19 -0.10 12.73
CA THR A 131 2.41 0.73 12.73
C THR A 131 3.22 0.55 14.01
N LEU A 132 2.58 0.57 15.17
CA LEU A 132 3.28 0.31 16.44
C LEU A 132 3.73 -1.16 16.56
N GLY A 133 2.90 -2.11 16.11
CA GLY A 133 3.18 -3.54 16.22
C GLY A 133 4.38 -4.01 15.40
N TYR A 134 4.52 -3.50 14.17
CA TYR A 134 5.64 -3.78 13.27
C TYR A 134 6.80 -2.78 13.40
N GLU A 135 6.74 -1.88 14.40
CA GLU A 135 7.76 -0.86 14.64
C GLU A 135 8.04 0.00 13.40
N ILE A 136 6.96 0.34 12.68
CA ILE A 136 7.01 1.18 11.49
C ILE A 136 7.25 2.62 11.95
N THR A 137 8.27 3.26 11.39
CA THR A 137 8.54 4.68 11.60
C THR A 137 7.40 5.47 10.96
N VAL A 138 6.72 6.25 11.79
CA VAL A 138 5.60 7.09 11.37
C VAL A 138 6.15 8.49 11.13
N ASP A 139 5.78 9.05 10.00
CA ASP A 139 6.15 10.40 9.61
C ASP A 139 4.93 11.16 9.06
N ASP A 140 5.12 12.47 8.84
CA ASP A 140 4.13 13.41 8.35
C ASP A 140 4.58 14.09 7.05
N ASN A 141 5.28 13.35 6.19
CA ASN A 141 5.82 13.86 4.91
C ASN A 141 4.73 14.39 3.94
N ASP A 142 3.46 14.11 4.24
CA ASP A 142 2.26 14.53 3.51
C ASP A 142 2.15 14.00 2.07
N PHE A 143 2.92 12.99 1.68
CA PHE A 143 2.86 12.39 0.34
C PHE A 143 1.52 11.70 0.08
N ILE A 144 0.81 11.24 1.10
CA ILE A 144 -0.54 10.74 0.94
C ILE A 144 -1.49 11.51 1.82
N ARG A 145 -2.62 11.93 1.23
CA ARG A 145 -3.71 12.62 1.92
C ARG A 145 -5.03 11.94 1.60
N PHE A 146 -5.92 11.89 2.59
CA PHE A 146 -7.31 11.44 2.42
C PHE A 146 -8.26 12.58 2.76
N ARG A 147 -9.41 12.65 2.06
CA ARG A 147 -10.39 13.73 2.22
C ARG A 147 -10.94 13.85 3.64
N ASP A 148 -10.99 12.73 4.36
CA ASP A 148 -11.62 12.58 5.67
C ASP A 148 -10.61 12.29 6.79
N VAL A 149 -9.31 12.47 6.54
CA VAL A 149 -8.25 12.30 7.54
C VAL A 149 -7.45 13.59 7.60
N THR A 150 -7.73 14.41 8.61
CA THR A 150 -7.05 15.69 8.82
C THR A 150 -5.86 15.54 9.77
N LYS A 151 -4.91 16.49 9.74
CA LYS A 151 -3.74 16.51 10.64
C LYS A 151 -4.10 16.56 12.13
N GLN A 152 -5.31 17.00 12.48
CA GLN A 152 -5.80 17.01 13.86
C GLN A 152 -6.24 15.62 14.34
N SER A 153 -6.43 14.67 13.42
CA SER A 153 -6.73 13.29 13.78
C SER A 153 -5.53 12.66 14.49
N GLN A 154 -5.77 12.05 15.65
CA GLN A 154 -4.78 11.22 16.35
C GLN A 154 -4.29 10.02 15.51
N TYR A 155 -4.98 9.71 14.41
CA TYR A 155 -4.62 8.64 13.49
C TYR A 155 -3.92 9.12 12.21
N TYR A 156 -3.70 10.43 12.02
CA TYR A 156 -3.21 11.01 10.77
C TYR A 156 -1.95 10.32 10.25
N GLY A 157 -0.84 10.44 10.99
CA GLY A 157 0.45 9.87 10.57
C GLY A 157 0.38 8.35 10.39
N TYR A 158 -0.28 7.64 11.30
CA TYR A 158 -0.43 6.19 11.19
C TYR A 158 -1.15 5.78 9.89
N ILE A 159 -2.19 6.51 9.50
CA ILE A 159 -2.99 6.23 8.30
C ILE A 159 -2.20 6.56 7.03
N THR A 160 -1.52 7.71 6.98
CA THR A 160 -0.74 8.11 5.81
C THR A 160 0.45 7.17 5.61
N THR A 161 1.16 6.82 6.68
CA THR A 161 2.26 5.85 6.62
C THR A 161 1.82 4.49 6.09
N ILE A 162 0.73 3.89 6.59
CA ILE A 162 0.28 2.58 6.04
C ILE A 162 -0.22 2.68 4.59
N ALA A 163 -0.60 3.86 4.12
CA ALA A 163 -0.96 4.08 2.72
C ALA A 163 0.28 4.15 1.83
N GLU A 164 1.32 4.83 2.29
CA GLU A 164 2.59 4.96 1.57
C GLU A 164 3.27 3.60 1.40
N LEU A 165 3.11 2.74 2.41
CA LEU A 165 3.62 1.37 2.40
C LEU A 165 2.75 0.39 1.61
N GLY A 166 1.61 0.82 1.07
CA GLY A 166 0.67 -0.04 0.36
C GLY A 166 -0.05 -1.05 1.25
N ILE A 167 0.02 -0.91 2.57
CA ILE A 167 -0.70 -1.74 3.54
C ILE A 167 -2.20 -1.44 3.45
N THR A 168 -2.58 -0.17 3.24
CA THR A 168 -3.92 0.20 2.76
C THR A 168 -3.95 0.44 1.25
N THR A 169 -5.08 0.08 0.63
CA THR A 169 -5.32 0.28 -0.81
C THR A 169 -6.33 1.39 -1.08
N THR A 170 -6.69 2.18 -0.07
CA THR A 170 -7.50 3.39 -0.30
C THR A 170 -6.66 4.34 -1.18
N PRO A 171 -7.18 4.78 -2.34
CA PRO A 171 -6.43 5.69 -3.19
C PRO A 171 -6.16 7.04 -2.50
N PRO A 172 -4.98 7.64 -2.69
CA PRO A 172 -4.74 9.04 -2.33
C PRO A 172 -5.85 9.96 -2.85
N GLY A 173 -6.27 10.92 -2.04
CA GLY A 173 -7.41 11.80 -2.30
C GLY A 173 -8.78 11.12 -2.15
N GLY A 174 -8.82 9.83 -1.79
CA GLY A 174 -10.04 9.10 -1.46
C GLY A 174 -10.51 9.34 -0.02
N THR A 175 -11.44 8.49 0.44
CA THR A 175 -11.99 8.51 1.80
C THR A 175 -11.54 7.26 2.55
N PHE A 176 -10.73 7.42 3.59
CA PHE A 176 -10.16 6.32 4.37
C PHE A 176 -11.15 5.73 5.38
N LYS A 177 -12.07 6.53 5.90
CA LYS A 177 -13.07 6.22 6.91
C LYS A 177 -12.47 5.73 8.24
N PRO A 178 -11.70 6.59 8.95
CA PRO A 178 -10.95 6.16 10.14
C PRO A 178 -11.84 5.68 11.31
N ASN A 179 -13.09 6.12 11.37
CA ASN A 179 -14.02 5.78 12.44
C ASN A 179 -14.94 4.59 12.09
N ASP A 180 -14.93 4.11 10.85
CA ASP A 180 -15.72 2.95 10.44
C ASP A 180 -15.16 1.68 11.07
N GLN A 181 -16.06 0.75 11.39
CA GLN A 181 -15.73 -0.57 11.91
C GLN A 181 -14.96 -1.39 10.87
N LEU A 182 -13.96 -2.12 11.32
CA LEU A 182 -13.12 -2.95 10.47
C LEU A 182 -13.73 -4.35 10.32
N SER A 183 -14.04 -4.77 9.10
CA SER A 183 -14.48 -6.14 8.84
C SER A 183 -13.33 -7.15 8.90
N ARG A 184 -13.68 -8.43 9.11
CA ARG A 184 -12.73 -9.55 9.11
C ARG A 184 -11.92 -9.66 7.82
N ALA A 185 -12.54 -9.46 6.65
CA ALA A 185 -11.83 -9.45 5.38
C ALA A 185 -10.77 -8.34 5.29
N HIS A 186 -11.10 -7.13 5.75
CA HIS A 186 -10.15 -6.02 5.76
C HIS A 186 -9.01 -6.29 6.73
N MET A 187 -9.30 -6.79 7.93
CA MET A 187 -8.27 -7.19 8.89
C MET A 187 -7.28 -8.18 8.28
N ALA A 188 -7.76 -9.19 7.55
CA ALA A 188 -6.90 -10.16 6.88
C ALA A 188 -5.95 -9.51 5.87
N ALA A 189 -6.50 -8.68 4.98
CA ALA A 189 -5.70 -8.00 3.97
C ALA A 189 -4.68 -7.01 4.56
N PHE A 190 -5.03 -6.33 5.64
CA PHE A 190 -4.11 -5.43 6.34
C PHE A 190 -2.95 -6.19 6.99
N ILE A 191 -3.23 -7.32 7.66
CA ILE A 191 -2.20 -8.16 8.29
C ILE A 191 -1.28 -8.77 7.22
N GLN A 192 -1.83 -9.36 6.16
CA GLN A 192 -1.03 -9.94 5.07
C GLN A 192 -0.03 -8.92 4.52
N ARG A 193 -0.49 -7.71 4.14
CA ARG A 193 0.39 -6.69 3.56
C ARG A 193 1.40 -6.14 4.57
N ALA A 194 1.04 -6.05 5.84
CA ALA A 194 1.98 -5.65 6.88
C ALA A 194 3.09 -6.71 7.07
N MET A 195 2.74 -8.00 7.05
CA MET A 195 3.70 -9.10 7.08
C MET A 195 4.60 -9.13 5.85
N GLU A 196 4.05 -8.90 4.66
CA GLU A 196 4.84 -8.79 3.42
C GLU A 196 5.83 -7.63 3.48
N PHE A 197 5.38 -6.46 3.95
CA PHE A 197 6.24 -5.30 4.18
C PHE A 197 7.37 -5.64 5.15
N ASP A 198 7.05 -6.26 6.29
CA ASP A 198 8.03 -6.58 7.31
C ASP A 198 9.03 -7.63 6.85
N ALA A 199 8.57 -8.67 6.15
CA ALA A 199 9.44 -9.68 5.54
C ALA A 199 10.41 -9.06 4.51
N LYS A 200 9.99 -8.02 3.77
CA LYS A 200 10.91 -7.27 2.90
C LYS A 200 11.91 -6.45 3.71
N ARG A 201 11.49 -5.82 4.81
CA ARG A 201 12.36 -5.08 5.73
C ARG A 201 13.44 -5.98 6.34
N GLU A 202 13.06 -7.15 6.85
CA GLU A 202 13.98 -8.15 7.41
C GLU A 202 15.02 -8.65 6.39
N LYS A 203 14.62 -8.79 5.13
CA LYS A 203 15.52 -9.15 4.03
C LYS A 203 16.41 -7.99 3.57
N GLY A 204 16.30 -6.82 4.19
CA GLY A 204 17.01 -5.61 3.78
C GLY A 204 16.60 -5.12 2.40
N LEU A 205 15.40 -5.48 1.92
CA LEU A 205 14.83 -5.06 0.64
C LEU A 205 14.07 -3.74 0.75
N ILE A 206 13.76 -3.29 1.96
CA ILE A 206 13.18 -1.97 2.25
C ILE A 206 13.88 -1.40 3.49
N HIS A 207 14.24 -0.13 3.45
CA HIS A 207 14.78 0.59 4.61
C HIS A 207 14.17 1.99 4.73
N TYR A 208 14.13 2.55 5.93
CA TYR A 208 13.68 3.91 6.15
C TYR A 208 14.81 4.90 5.87
N ASP A 209 14.58 5.84 4.97
CA ASP A 209 15.49 6.94 4.69
C ASP A 209 15.15 8.14 5.58
N GLN A 210 16.06 8.49 6.48
CA GLN A 210 15.88 9.58 7.45
C GLN A 210 15.84 10.96 6.80
N ALA A 211 16.54 11.16 5.67
CA ALA A 211 16.60 12.45 5.00
C ALA A 211 15.33 12.72 4.19
N GLN A 212 14.79 11.67 3.57
CA GLN A 212 13.57 11.74 2.77
C GLN A 212 12.30 11.49 3.58
N LYS A 213 12.43 10.98 4.82
CA LYS A 213 11.33 10.58 5.69
C LYS A 213 10.34 9.64 4.99
N LEU A 214 10.86 8.56 4.40
CA LEU A 214 10.05 7.53 3.74
C LEU A 214 10.80 6.20 3.65
N TYR A 215 10.06 5.10 3.43
CA TYR A 215 10.65 3.77 3.19
C TYR A 215 11.01 3.56 1.71
N ILE A 216 12.25 3.16 1.41
CA ILE A 216 12.78 2.95 0.06
C ILE A 216 13.08 1.47 -0.17
N GLU A 217 12.64 0.90 -1.30
CA GLU A 217 13.00 -0.47 -1.70
C GLU A 217 14.44 -0.53 -2.26
N THR A 218 15.31 -1.37 -1.70
CA THR A 218 16.75 -1.45 -2.02
C THR A 218 17.05 -1.99 -3.42
N SER A 219 16.17 -2.84 -3.96
CA SER A 219 16.25 -3.34 -5.34
C SER A 219 15.67 -2.37 -6.38
N LYS A 220 15.03 -1.29 -5.93
CA LYS A 220 14.61 -0.16 -6.77
C LYS A 220 15.38 1.05 -6.26
N PRO A 221 16.63 1.26 -6.70
CA PRO A 221 17.22 2.56 -6.50
C PRO A 221 16.22 3.60 -7.00
N ILE A 222 16.05 4.70 -6.27
CA ILE A 222 15.60 5.95 -6.90
C ILE A 222 16.74 6.34 -7.84
N THR A 223 16.91 5.59 -8.92
CA THR A 223 17.74 6.03 -10.02
C THR A 223 17.08 7.28 -10.51
N GLN A 224 17.89 8.31 -10.72
CA GLN A 224 17.55 9.42 -11.58
C GLN A 224 16.65 8.92 -12.73
N PRO A 225 15.64 9.70 -13.13
CA PRO A 225 14.70 9.26 -14.14
C PRO A 225 15.44 8.62 -15.31
N PRO A 226 14.93 7.51 -15.87
CA PRO A 226 15.59 6.78 -16.94
C PRO A 226 16.19 7.74 -17.96
N VAL A 227 17.43 7.47 -18.38
CA VAL A 227 18.00 8.16 -19.55
C VAL A 227 16.99 7.96 -20.67
N ALA A 228 16.35 9.06 -21.07
CA ALA A 228 15.29 9.04 -22.05
C ALA A 228 15.81 8.31 -23.30
N GLN A 229 15.21 7.17 -23.64
CA GLN A 229 15.12 6.82 -25.05
C GLN A 229 14.13 7.80 -25.64
N PRO A 230 14.53 8.67 -26.60
CA PRO A 230 13.58 9.53 -27.26
C PRO A 230 12.71 8.65 -28.15
N ALA A 231 11.55 8.25 -27.66
CA ALA A 231 10.47 7.92 -28.57
C ALA A 231 9.98 9.25 -29.13
N ASP A 232 10.36 9.53 -30.38
CA ASP A 232 9.89 10.61 -31.26
C ASP A 232 8.42 11.04 -31.00
N ASN A 233 7.56 10.09 -30.65
CA ASN A 233 6.16 10.29 -30.27
C ASN A 233 5.90 11.25 -29.09
N ALA A 234 6.63 11.15 -27.97
CA ALA A 234 6.38 12.00 -26.80
C ALA A 234 6.72 13.47 -27.10
N THR A 235 7.86 13.73 -27.74
CA THR A 235 8.26 15.09 -28.13
C THR A 235 7.32 15.70 -29.17
N LYS A 236 6.83 14.90 -30.14
CA LYS A 236 5.85 15.36 -31.15
C LYS A 236 4.58 15.93 -30.53
N THR A 237 4.06 15.32 -29.45
CA THR A 237 2.84 15.82 -28.79
C THR A 237 3.00 17.23 -28.21
N ILE A 238 4.22 17.63 -27.80
CA ILE A 238 4.49 19.00 -27.30
C ILE A 238 4.33 20.02 -28.44
N GLY A 239 4.85 19.70 -29.63
CA GLY A 239 4.69 20.54 -30.82
C GLY A 239 3.22 20.75 -31.17
N LEU A 240 2.46 19.66 -31.24
CA LEU A 240 1.02 19.68 -31.51
C LEU A 240 0.23 20.48 -30.45
N VAL A 241 0.56 20.33 -29.17
CA VAL A 241 -0.02 21.17 -28.10
C VAL A 241 0.26 22.65 -28.32
N ASN A 242 1.49 23.00 -28.70
CA ASN A 242 1.86 24.38 -28.99
C ASN A 242 1.15 24.94 -30.23
N GLU A 243 0.87 24.13 -31.24
CA GLU A 243 0.01 24.51 -32.37
C GLU A 243 -1.42 24.81 -31.92
N GLN A 244 -1.99 23.98 -31.03
CA GLN A 244 -3.33 24.22 -30.47
C GLN A 244 -3.37 25.51 -29.63
N ARG A 245 -2.32 25.78 -28.85
CA ARG A 245 -2.17 27.02 -28.09
C ARG A 245 -2.04 28.24 -29.00
N ALA A 246 -1.28 28.13 -30.09
CA ALA A 246 -1.12 29.21 -31.07
C ALA A 246 -2.45 29.58 -31.75
N LYS A 247 -3.31 28.59 -32.07
CA LYS A 247 -4.67 28.83 -32.59
C LYS A 247 -5.55 29.65 -31.64
N GLN A 248 -5.23 29.64 -30.34
CA GLN A 248 -5.92 30.41 -29.30
C GLN A 248 -5.18 31.69 -28.90
N GLY A 249 -4.11 32.07 -29.62
CA GLY A 249 -3.29 33.25 -29.30
C GLY A 249 -2.47 33.12 -28.02
N LEU A 250 -2.28 31.89 -27.50
CA LEU A 250 -1.51 31.64 -26.29
C LEU A 250 -0.02 31.45 -26.60
N LYS A 251 0.83 31.82 -25.63
CA LYS A 251 2.27 31.55 -25.70
C LYS A 251 2.54 30.04 -25.73
N ALA A 252 3.49 29.62 -26.55
CA ALA A 252 4.00 28.26 -26.57
C ALA A 252 4.58 27.89 -25.19
N LEU A 253 4.30 26.67 -24.75
CA LEU A 253 4.92 26.06 -23.58
C LEU A 253 6.36 25.67 -23.92
N THR A 254 7.27 25.99 -23.01
CA THR A 254 8.67 25.58 -23.11
C THR A 254 8.80 24.11 -22.74
N HIS A 255 9.44 23.30 -23.59
CA HIS A 255 9.76 21.92 -23.24
C HIS A 255 10.72 21.90 -22.06
N ASP A 256 10.36 21.17 -21.01
CA ASP A 256 11.18 20.97 -19.82
C ASP A 256 11.65 19.51 -19.73
N PRO A 257 12.95 19.24 -19.97
CA PRO A 257 13.50 17.89 -19.91
C PRO A 257 13.33 17.21 -18.55
N ALA A 258 13.37 17.94 -17.44
CA ALA A 258 13.18 17.38 -16.11
C ALA A 258 11.72 16.99 -15.88
N LEU A 259 10.78 17.80 -16.35
CA LEU A 259 9.35 17.47 -16.28
C LEU A 259 8.99 16.30 -17.21
N SER A 260 9.62 16.22 -18.38
CA SER A 260 9.49 15.09 -19.31
C SER A 260 9.93 13.78 -18.69
N LYS A 261 11.02 13.79 -17.94
CA LYS A 261 11.51 12.64 -17.18
C LYS A 261 10.48 12.13 -16.15
N ILE A 262 9.76 13.03 -15.50
CA ILE A 262 8.70 12.70 -14.54
C ILE A 262 7.48 12.12 -15.26
N ALA A 263 7.05 12.76 -16.34
CA ALA A 263 5.97 12.27 -17.20
C ALA A 263 6.28 10.88 -17.78
N GLN A 264 7.53 10.63 -18.15
CA GLN A 264 8.01 9.33 -18.65
C GLN A 264 7.93 8.26 -17.56
N ALA A 265 8.43 8.55 -16.36
CA ALA A 265 8.32 7.61 -15.23
C ALA A 265 6.85 7.26 -14.92
N LYS A 266 5.94 8.22 -15.03
CA LYS A 266 4.49 7.99 -14.88
C LYS A 266 3.92 7.08 -15.97
N ALA A 267 4.29 7.30 -17.23
CA ALA A 267 3.85 6.47 -18.35
C ALA A 267 4.33 5.02 -18.21
N GLU A 268 5.61 4.84 -17.89
CA GLU A 268 6.22 3.51 -17.68
C GLU A 268 5.62 2.77 -16.50
N ASP A 269 5.29 3.48 -15.42
CA ASP A 269 4.63 2.89 -14.26
C ASP A 269 3.24 2.38 -14.60
N MET A 270 2.43 3.16 -15.33
CA MET A 270 1.13 2.73 -15.84
C MET A 270 1.25 1.50 -16.75
N ALA A 271 2.22 1.52 -17.66
CA ALA A 271 2.47 0.41 -18.59
C ALA A 271 2.94 -0.87 -17.87
N LYS A 272 3.87 -0.75 -16.92
CA LYS A 272 4.45 -1.89 -16.19
C LYS A 272 3.45 -2.55 -15.26
N ASN A 273 2.64 -1.73 -14.57
CA ASN A 273 1.70 -2.19 -13.56
C ASN A 273 0.27 -2.37 -14.09
N ASN A 274 0.06 -2.22 -15.41
CA ASN A 274 -1.23 -2.41 -16.10
C ASN A 274 -2.39 -1.66 -15.44
N TYR A 275 -2.19 -0.37 -15.17
CA TYR A 275 -3.23 0.49 -14.60
C TYR A 275 -3.32 1.82 -15.35
N PHE A 276 -4.48 2.48 -15.26
CA PHE A 276 -4.71 3.79 -15.84
C PHE A 276 -5.34 4.72 -14.78
N SER A 277 -4.53 5.60 -14.19
CA SER A 277 -4.94 6.52 -13.13
C SER A 277 -4.00 7.70 -13.01
N HIS A 278 -4.51 8.88 -12.65
CA HIS A 278 -3.71 10.05 -12.28
C HIS A 278 -2.83 9.80 -11.05
N THR A 279 -3.26 8.92 -10.15
CA THR A 279 -2.48 8.53 -8.97
C THR A 279 -1.70 7.26 -9.27
N SER A 280 -0.38 7.32 -9.12
CA SER A 280 0.52 6.19 -9.26
C SER A 280 0.53 5.35 -7.97
N PRO A 281 0.39 4.01 -8.06
CA PRO A 281 0.61 3.13 -6.91
C PRO A 281 2.09 3.09 -6.49
N THR A 282 3.01 3.51 -7.36
CA THR A 282 4.46 3.52 -7.11
C THR A 282 4.96 4.88 -6.61
N TYR A 283 4.41 5.97 -7.15
CA TYR A 283 4.92 7.32 -6.97
C TYR A 283 3.92 8.31 -6.37
N GLY A 284 2.68 7.90 -6.09
CA GLY A 284 1.65 8.77 -5.53
C GLY A 284 0.98 9.68 -6.57
N SER A 285 0.43 10.78 -6.11
CA SER A 285 -0.15 11.84 -6.94
C SER A 285 0.90 12.56 -7.79
N VAL A 286 0.45 13.41 -8.70
CA VAL A 286 1.33 14.27 -9.51
C VAL A 286 2.22 15.14 -8.62
N GLU A 287 1.66 15.71 -7.56
CA GLU A 287 2.42 16.53 -6.59
C GLU A 287 3.54 15.73 -5.94
N ASP A 288 3.24 14.49 -5.53
CA ASP A 288 4.21 13.59 -4.90
C ASP A 288 5.35 13.26 -5.88
N MET A 289 5.01 13.00 -7.14
CA MET A 289 6.01 12.80 -8.19
C MET A 289 6.90 14.03 -8.35
N LEU A 290 6.32 15.22 -8.49
CA LEU A 290 7.09 16.47 -8.65
C LEU A 290 8.02 16.71 -7.46
N ASN A 291 7.52 16.52 -6.23
CA ASN A 291 8.30 16.71 -5.01
C ASN A 291 9.39 15.64 -4.86
N ARG A 292 9.08 14.37 -5.12
CA ARG A 292 10.01 13.25 -5.05
C ARG A 292 11.17 13.37 -6.03
N PHE A 293 10.90 13.91 -7.22
CA PHE A 293 11.94 14.20 -8.21
C PHE A 293 12.59 15.59 -8.01
N ASN A 294 12.31 16.26 -6.88
CA ASN A 294 12.83 17.58 -6.52
C ASN A 294 12.64 18.63 -7.64
N TYR A 295 11.49 18.55 -8.32
CA TYR A 295 11.12 19.46 -9.38
C TYR A 295 10.54 20.75 -8.78
N LYS A 296 11.00 21.90 -9.27
CA LYS A 296 10.52 23.21 -8.80
C LYS A 296 9.24 23.60 -9.56
N TRP A 297 8.18 23.92 -8.84
CA TRP A 297 6.91 24.33 -9.41
C TRP A 297 6.14 25.28 -8.48
N THR A 298 5.30 26.12 -9.07
CA THR A 298 4.31 26.98 -8.39
C THR A 298 2.88 26.72 -8.87
N ALA A 299 2.72 25.97 -9.96
CA ALA A 299 1.48 25.35 -10.40
C ALA A 299 1.81 24.11 -11.22
N TYR A 300 0.93 23.11 -11.21
CA TYR A 300 1.05 21.90 -12.04
C TYR A 300 -0.30 21.46 -12.62
N GLY A 301 -0.25 20.60 -13.63
CA GLY A 301 -1.42 19.94 -14.22
C GLY A 301 -0.99 18.68 -14.97
N GLU A 302 -1.91 17.73 -15.16
CA GLU A 302 -1.62 16.48 -15.84
C GLU A 302 -2.73 16.12 -16.84
N ASN A 303 -2.33 15.64 -18.02
CA ASN A 303 -3.21 14.87 -18.89
C ASN A 303 -2.63 13.47 -19.07
N ILE A 304 -3.49 12.44 -19.01
CA ILE A 304 -3.11 11.06 -19.34
C ILE A 304 -4.03 10.50 -20.41
N ALA A 305 -3.55 9.56 -21.21
CA ALA A 305 -4.35 8.83 -22.18
C ALA A 305 -3.82 7.40 -22.37
N MET A 306 -4.71 6.49 -22.78
CA MET A 306 -4.40 5.08 -23.00
C MET A 306 -4.99 4.61 -24.33
N GLY A 307 -4.26 3.78 -25.07
CA GLY A 307 -4.75 3.10 -26.27
C GLY A 307 -4.69 3.91 -27.57
N TYR A 308 -4.26 5.17 -27.55
CA TYR A 308 -4.05 5.98 -28.75
C TYR A 308 -2.77 5.55 -29.48
N THR A 309 -2.83 5.42 -30.80
CA THR A 309 -1.74 4.87 -31.61
C THR A 309 -0.82 5.92 -32.20
N SER A 310 -1.19 7.21 -32.19
CA SER A 310 -0.36 8.29 -32.73
C SER A 310 -0.37 9.56 -31.87
N PRO A 311 0.67 10.41 -31.97
CA PRO A 311 0.71 11.72 -31.31
C PRO A 311 -0.44 12.66 -31.71
N ALA A 312 -0.90 12.61 -32.96
CA ALA A 312 -2.00 13.45 -33.45
C ALA A 312 -3.31 13.02 -32.77
N ASP A 313 -3.62 11.72 -32.80
CA ASP A 313 -4.88 11.19 -32.26
C ASP A 313 -5.02 11.47 -30.76
N VAL A 314 -3.93 11.36 -29.99
CA VAL A 314 -3.97 11.61 -28.54
C VAL A 314 -4.15 13.10 -28.22
N VAL A 315 -3.50 14.00 -28.96
CA VAL A 315 -3.67 15.45 -28.76
C VAL A 315 -5.06 15.89 -29.17
N ASP A 316 -5.60 15.36 -30.27
CA ASP A 316 -6.99 15.60 -30.67
C ASP A 316 -7.97 15.05 -29.62
N GLY A 317 -7.71 13.85 -29.08
CA GLY A 317 -8.46 13.28 -27.96
C GLY A 317 -8.46 14.18 -26.72
N TRP A 318 -7.32 14.75 -26.35
CA TRP A 318 -7.22 15.72 -25.26
C TRP A 318 -7.95 17.05 -25.57
N MET A 319 -7.87 17.57 -26.78
CA MET A 319 -8.56 18.81 -27.17
C MET A 319 -10.09 18.63 -27.23
N ASN A 320 -10.57 17.42 -27.48
CA ASN A 320 -12.00 17.08 -27.45
C ASN A 320 -12.53 16.81 -26.03
N SER A 321 -11.66 16.69 -25.02
CA SER A 321 -12.04 16.55 -23.61
C SER A 321 -11.97 17.90 -22.90
N THR A 322 -13.08 18.34 -22.30
CA THR A 322 -13.15 19.62 -21.58
C THR A 322 -12.06 19.77 -20.52
N GLY A 323 -11.80 18.71 -19.73
CA GLY A 323 -10.79 18.74 -18.67
C GLY A 323 -9.35 18.79 -19.20
N HIS A 324 -9.03 17.93 -20.16
CA HIS A 324 -7.67 17.88 -20.73
C HIS A 324 -7.34 19.13 -21.56
N ARG A 325 -8.31 19.63 -22.32
CA ARG A 325 -8.21 20.90 -23.06
C ARG A 325 -7.97 22.08 -22.12
N ALA A 326 -8.63 22.10 -20.95
CA ALA A 326 -8.42 23.16 -19.98
C ALA A 326 -6.97 23.23 -19.52
N ASN A 327 -6.30 22.10 -19.26
CA ASN A 327 -4.88 22.08 -18.95
C ASN A 327 -4.01 22.60 -20.11
N ILE A 328 -4.28 22.14 -21.33
CA ILE A 328 -3.53 22.54 -22.54
C ILE A 328 -3.61 24.05 -22.79
N LEU A 329 -4.79 24.65 -22.59
CA LEU A 329 -5.07 26.06 -22.88
C LEU A 329 -4.93 26.98 -21.66
N ASP A 330 -4.55 26.47 -20.48
CA ASP A 330 -4.35 27.32 -19.32
C ASP A 330 -3.10 28.19 -19.53
N ALA A 331 -3.31 29.51 -19.50
CA ALA A 331 -2.25 30.50 -19.68
C ALA A 331 -1.27 30.55 -18.51
N LYS A 332 -1.62 29.98 -17.34
CA LYS A 332 -0.74 29.95 -16.17
C LYS A 332 0.47 29.05 -16.37
N PHE A 333 0.33 28.00 -17.18
CA PHE A 333 1.43 27.06 -17.45
C PHE A 333 2.40 27.67 -18.45
N THR A 334 3.68 27.51 -18.15
CA THR A 334 4.79 28.02 -18.96
C THR A 334 5.68 26.90 -19.49
N HIS A 335 5.64 25.72 -18.86
CA HIS A 335 6.45 24.57 -19.24
C HIS A 335 5.59 23.32 -19.42
N ILE A 336 6.11 22.39 -20.23
CA ILE A 336 5.50 21.09 -20.48
C ILE A 336 6.57 20.00 -20.53
N GLY A 337 6.24 18.86 -19.93
CA GLY A 337 6.94 17.59 -20.09
C GLY A 337 6.00 16.55 -20.66
N SER A 338 6.52 15.65 -21.50
CA SER A 338 5.77 14.53 -22.06
C SER A 338 6.46 13.20 -21.81
N GLY A 339 5.66 12.15 -21.62
CA GLY A 339 6.08 10.76 -21.50
C GLY A 339 5.20 9.82 -22.34
N TYR A 340 5.80 8.70 -22.77
CA TYR A 340 5.14 7.66 -23.57
C TYR A 340 5.69 6.27 -23.21
N ALA A 341 4.80 5.30 -23.02
CA ALA A 341 5.19 3.91 -22.80
C ALA A 341 4.18 2.94 -23.43
N THR A 342 4.59 1.69 -23.61
CA THR A 342 3.75 0.61 -24.11
C THR A 342 3.89 -0.60 -23.19
N ASN A 343 2.79 -1.23 -22.79
CA ASN A 343 2.84 -2.46 -21.98
C ASN A 343 3.11 -3.71 -22.85
N ALA A 344 3.26 -4.85 -22.19
CA ALA A 344 3.54 -6.14 -22.86
C ALA A 344 2.45 -6.56 -23.86
N GLN A 345 1.22 -6.06 -23.72
CA GLN A 345 0.08 -6.33 -24.60
C GLN A 345 -0.03 -5.33 -25.76
N GLY A 346 0.91 -4.39 -25.90
CA GLY A 346 0.87 -3.37 -26.94
C GLY A 346 -0.04 -2.18 -26.64
N THR A 347 -0.61 -2.09 -25.43
CA THR A 347 -1.40 -0.93 -25.00
C THR A 347 -0.48 0.25 -24.73
N THR A 348 -0.77 1.39 -25.35
CA THR A 348 0.02 2.62 -25.21
C THR A 348 -0.48 3.49 -24.06
N TYR A 349 0.43 4.21 -23.43
CA TYR A 349 0.18 5.14 -22.33
C TYR A 349 0.89 6.46 -22.62
N TRP A 350 0.16 7.57 -22.52
CA TRP A 350 0.63 8.92 -22.81
C TRP A 350 0.43 9.81 -21.60
N VAL A 351 1.41 10.65 -21.30
CA VAL A 351 1.36 11.57 -20.16
C VAL A 351 1.88 12.94 -20.58
N HIS A 352 1.10 13.99 -20.34
CA HIS A 352 1.57 15.37 -20.28
C HIS A 352 1.56 15.85 -18.85
N GLN A 353 2.67 16.46 -18.44
CA GLN A 353 2.78 17.23 -17.21
C GLN A 353 2.99 18.70 -17.60
N PHE A 354 2.19 19.58 -17.01
CA PHE A 354 2.27 21.03 -17.19
C PHE A 354 2.82 21.64 -15.91
N SER A 355 3.63 22.69 -16.04
CA SER A 355 4.07 23.42 -14.86
C SER A 355 4.23 24.93 -15.10
N LYS A 356 4.21 25.65 -13.97
CA LYS A 356 4.76 27.00 -13.85
C LYS A 356 5.92 26.92 -12.86
N LYS A 357 7.06 27.51 -13.20
CA LYS A 357 8.21 27.64 -12.29
C LYS A 357 8.14 28.91 -11.46
#